data_AF-A0A959EC77-F1
#
_entry.id   AF-A0A959EC77-F1
#
_cell.length_a   1.000
_cell.length_b   1.000
_cell.length_c   1.000
_cell.angle_alpha   90.00
_cell.angle_beta   90.00
_cell.angle_gamma   90.00
#
_symmetry.space_group_name_H-M   'P 1'
#
loop_
_entity.id
_entity.type
_entity.pdbx_description
1 polymer ?
#
loop_
_entity_poly.entity_id
_entity_poly.type
_entity_poly.pdbx_seq_one_letter_code
_entity_poly.pdbx_strand_id
1 'polypeptide(L)'
;MVGIILFIFFSLLAILVCTDFMKYLVSGRRLFGYVTTRIIEALMVIGLPLLFILSEDRGLENNCCAVNIFFSPAHRLTIYTWIAACIVAFLTCSGRRLIFPPVIEVLLNVLLLIGIILNILIACHEQEFLWLWGNLPIGLLFIIALMENQKKLILHTREKGLSGDTFLTRTAWKVLSLSLIFQFPILLLLCLPVIMVVTSILLLFGQKPDAAVRAFTDTYKHRFSQLDHLCRKAIAEFRP
;
A
#
# COMPACT_ATOMS: atom_id res chain seq x y z
N MET A 1 2.96 18.83 21.97
CA MET A 1 1.56 18.55 22.39
C MET A 1 0.71 18.04 21.23
N VAL A 2 0.60 18.77 20.10
CA VAL A 2 -0.19 18.33 18.93
C VAL A 2 0.20 16.94 18.41
N GLY A 3 1.50 16.64 18.30
CA GLY A 3 1.95 15.32 17.85
C GLY A 3 1.50 14.16 18.75
N ILE A 4 1.43 14.36 20.07
CA ILE A 4 0.97 13.34 21.02
C ILE A 4 -0.53 13.07 20.83
N ILE A 5 -1.32 14.13 20.63
CA ILE A 5 -2.77 14.01 20.38
C ILE A 5 -3.03 13.24 19.09
N LEU A 6 -2.32 13.59 18.01
CA LEU A 6 -2.43 12.88 16.73
C LEU A 6 -2.02 11.42 16.87
N PHE A 7 -0.93 11.14 17.59
CA PHE A 7 -0.48 9.79 17.85
C PHE A 7 -1.55 8.96 18.56
N ILE A 8 -2.09 9.44 19.69
CA ILE A 8 -3.15 8.76 20.45
C ILE A 8 -4.38 8.52 19.57
N PHE A 9 -4.77 9.51 18.77
CA PHE A 9 -5.90 9.41 17.86
C PHE A 9 -5.72 8.30 16.81
N PHE A 10 -4.58 8.26 16.12
CA PHE A 10 -4.32 7.23 15.11
C PHE A 10 -4.07 5.85 15.73
N SER A 11 -3.49 5.76 16.94
CA SER A 11 -3.39 4.50 17.68
C SER A 11 -4.77 3.93 18.01
N LEU A 12 -5.72 4.78 18.43
CA LEU A 12 -7.10 4.36 18.67
C LEU A 12 -7.75 3.82 17.39
N LEU A 13 -7.60 4.53 16.26
CA LEU A 13 -8.10 4.08 14.96
C LEU A 13 -7.48 2.73 14.53
N ALA A 14 -6.18 2.54 14.76
CA ALA A 14 -5.50 1.28 14.47
C ALA A 14 -6.12 0.11 15.27
N ILE A 15 -6.38 0.30 16.56
CA ILE A 15 -7.05 -0.70 17.40
C ILE A 15 -8.47 -1.00 16.89
N LEU A 16 -9.23 0.02 16.48
CA LEU A 16 -10.56 -0.17 15.90
C LEU A 16 -10.50 -0.98 14.60
N VAL A 17 -9.52 -0.72 13.73
CA VAL A 17 -9.32 -1.50 12.49
C VAL A 17 -8.92 -2.95 12.81
N CYS A 18 -8.01 -3.17 13.75
CA CYS A 18 -7.60 -4.52 14.14
C CYS A 18 -8.76 -5.32 14.73
N THR A 19 -9.57 -4.72 15.60
CA THR A 19 -10.75 -5.38 16.19
C THR A 19 -11.83 -5.68 15.15
N ASP A 20 -12.06 -4.75 14.23
CA ASP A 20 -12.96 -4.93 13.10
C ASP A 20 -12.48 -6.04 12.15
N PHE A 21 -11.16 -6.10 11.85
CA PHE A 21 -10.55 -7.18 11.09
C PHE A 21 -10.77 -8.55 11.76
N MET A 22 -10.49 -8.66 13.07
CA MET A 22 -10.69 -9.90 13.81
C MET A 22 -12.16 -10.35 13.79
N LYS A 23 -13.12 -9.42 13.98
CA LYS A 23 -14.54 -9.74 13.84
C LYS A 23 -14.92 -10.12 12.40
N TYR A 24 -14.33 -9.48 11.41
CA TYR A 24 -14.55 -9.79 10.00
C TYR A 24 -14.08 -11.21 9.66
N LEU A 25 -12.92 -11.64 10.18
CA LEU A 25 -12.43 -13.01 9.99
C LEU A 25 -13.37 -14.06 10.60
N VAL A 26 -13.95 -13.79 11.77
CA VAL A 26 -14.85 -14.74 12.47
C VAL A 26 -16.26 -14.76 11.87
N SER A 27 -16.83 -13.59 11.55
CA SER A 27 -18.25 -13.46 11.21
C SER A 27 -18.51 -13.20 9.71
N GLY A 28 -17.49 -12.86 8.94
CA GLY A 28 -17.61 -12.43 7.54
C GLY A 28 -18.37 -11.11 7.36
N ARG A 29 -18.53 -10.33 8.44
CA ARG A 29 -19.23 -9.03 8.48
C ARG A 29 -18.39 -8.01 9.23
N ARG A 30 -18.47 -6.74 8.81
CA ARG A 30 -17.80 -5.60 9.46
C ARG A 30 -18.42 -5.33 10.84
N LEU A 31 -17.61 -4.86 11.79
CA LEU A 31 -18.01 -4.51 13.15
C LEU A 31 -18.90 -3.27 13.17
N PHE A 32 -18.51 -2.24 12.43
CA PHE A 32 -19.16 -0.94 12.44
C PHE A 32 -20.18 -0.79 11.30
N GLY A 33 -21.07 0.20 11.43
CA GLY A 33 -22.00 0.58 10.36
C GLY A 33 -21.25 1.12 9.13
N TYR A 34 -21.95 1.19 7.99
CA TYR A 34 -21.35 1.61 6.71
C TYR A 34 -20.66 2.97 6.80
N VAL A 35 -21.33 3.99 7.34
CA VAL A 35 -20.79 5.36 7.42
C VAL A 35 -19.55 5.42 8.32
N THR A 36 -19.63 4.86 9.53
CA THR A 36 -18.50 4.83 10.47
C THR A 36 -17.29 4.10 9.89
N THR A 37 -17.53 2.96 9.23
CA THR A 37 -16.48 2.18 8.55
C THR A 37 -15.80 3.02 7.47
N ARG A 38 -16.57 3.74 6.65
CA ARG A 38 -16.04 4.64 5.59
C ARG A 38 -15.16 5.74 6.15
N ILE A 39 -15.57 6.34 7.27
CA ILE A 39 -14.80 7.41 7.93
C ILE A 39 -13.48 6.84 8.47
N ILE A 40 -13.52 5.72 9.18
CA ILE A 40 -12.30 5.08 9.71
C ILE A 40 -11.36 4.68 8.57
N GLU A 41 -11.89 4.06 7.52
CA GLU A 41 -11.13 3.66 6.34
C GLU A 41 -10.47 4.87 5.64
N ALA A 42 -11.20 5.98 5.45
CA ALA A 42 -10.65 7.18 4.84
C ALA A 42 -9.56 7.81 5.73
N LEU A 43 -9.78 7.91 7.04
CA LEU A 43 -8.79 8.43 7.97
C LEU A 43 -7.52 7.57 7.97
N MET A 44 -7.65 6.24 7.90
CA MET A 44 -6.49 5.35 7.91
C MET A 44 -5.77 5.27 6.57
N VAL A 45 -6.49 5.16 5.45
CA VAL A 45 -5.88 4.97 4.13
C VAL A 45 -5.44 6.28 3.49
N ILE A 46 -6.09 7.41 3.82
CA ILE A 46 -5.72 8.73 3.31
C ILE A 46 -4.98 9.52 4.38
N GLY A 47 -5.59 9.65 5.56
CA GLY A 47 -5.08 10.51 6.63
C GLY A 47 -3.71 10.08 7.13
N LEU A 48 -3.49 8.78 7.34
CA LEU A 48 -2.22 8.30 7.90
C LEU A 48 -1.04 8.40 6.91
N PRO A 49 -1.15 7.97 5.63
CA PRO A 49 -0.07 8.21 4.66
C PRO A 49 0.24 9.69 4.43
N LEU A 50 -0.78 10.56 4.42
CA LEU A 50 -0.56 12.00 4.33
C LEU A 50 0.16 12.55 5.55
N LEU A 51 -0.25 12.14 6.76
CA LEU A 51 0.42 12.52 8.00
C LEU A 51 1.89 12.09 7.97
N PHE A 52 2.15 10.85 7.54
CA PHE A 52 3.50 10.30 7.42
C PHE A 52 4.38 11.08 6.44
N ILE A 53 3.91 11.31 5.22
CA ILE A 53 4.64 12.11 4.21
C ILE A 53 4.91 13.51 4.75
N LEU A 54 3.91 14.10 5.43
CA LEU A 54 4.03 15.42 6.01
C LEU A 54 4.87 15.44 7.28
N SER A 55 5.16 14.36 7.99
CA SER A 55 6.00 14.43 9.22
C SER A 55 7.42 13.95 8.95
N GLU A 56 7.56 12.79 8.31
CA GLU A 56 8.82 12.06 8.20
C GLU A 56 9.59 12.34 6.90
N ASP A 57 8.90 12.73 5.82
CA ASP A 57 9.53 12.84 4.49
C ASP A 57 9.60 14.29 3.96
N ARG A 58 9.89 15.24 4.85
CA ARG A 58 10.00 16.67 4.53
C ARG A 58 11.36 17.11 3.98
N GLY A 59 12.40 16.31 4.15
CA GLY A 59 13.76 16.72 3.79
C GLY A 59 13.92 17.00 2.29
N LEU A 60 14.69 18.04 1.99
CA LEU A 60 15.00 18.45 0.62
C LEU A 60 16.32 17.83 0.13
N GLU A 61 17.27 17.59 1.04
CA GLU A 61 18.61 17.12 0.70
C GLU A 61 18.97 15.85 1.46
N ASN A 62 19.28 14.79 0.72
CA ASN A 62 19.70 13.53 1.28
C ASN A 62 21.17 13.59 1.74
N ASN A 63 21.40 14.08 2.95
CA ASN A 63 22.71 14.14 3.57
C ASN A 63 22.74 13.39 4.91
N CYS A 64 23.94 13.01 5.35
CA CYS A 64 24.18 12.27 6.60
C CYS A 64 23.62 12.99 7.85
N CYS A 65 23.49 14.31 7.81
CA CYS A 65 22.99 15.12 8.93
C CYS A 65 21.47 15.32 8.90
N ALA A 66 20.80 14.99 7.80
CA ALA A 66 19.36 15.12 7.68
C ALA A 66 18.67 14.17 8.67
N VAL A 67 17.57 14.67 9.25
CA VAL A 67 16.82 13.98 10.32
C VAL A 67 15.50 13.41 9.80
N ASN A 68 14.95 13.94 8.69
CA ASN A 68 13.59 13.62 8.21
C ASN A 68 13.58 13.35 6.69
N ILE A 69 14.26 12.29 6.26
CA ILE A 69 14.23 11.80 4.87
C ILE A 69 13.95 10.32 4.94
N PHE A 70 12.72 9.95 4.64
CA PHE A 70 12.32 8.55 4.64
C PHE A 70 12.56 7.92 3.27
N PHE A 71 12.27 8.66 2.21
CA PHE A 71 12.55 8.26 0.84
C PHE A 71 13.58 9.18 0.19
N SER A 72 14.41 8.63 -0.68
CA SER A 72 15.38 9.41 -1.45
C SER A 72 14.67 10.52 -2.23
N PRO A 73 15.01 11.81 -2.07
CA PRO A 73 14.30 12.92 -2.70
C PRO A 73 14.21 12.83 -4.22
N ALA A 74 15.22 12.26 -4.87
CA ALA A 74 15.24 12.06 -6.33
C ALA A 74 14.22 11.01 -6.81
N HIS A 75 13.77 10.12 -5.92
CA HIS A 75 12.99 8.93 -6.26
C HIS A 75 11.65 8.82 -5.50
N ARG A 76 11.42 9.66 -4.48
CA ARG A 76 10.20 9.62 -3.65
C ARG A 76 8.89 9.80 -4.43
N LEU A 77 8.92 10.52 -5.56
CA LEU A 77 7.76 10.66 -6.45
C LEU A 77 7.23 9.30 -6.94
N THR A 78 8.13 8.35 -7.19
CA THR A 78 7.76 6.99 -7.59
C THR A 78 6.96 6.31 -6.48
N ILE A 79 7.39 6.41 -5.22
CA ILE A 79 6.69 5.82 -4.09
C ILE A 79 5.36 6.53 -3.83
N TYR A 80 5.30 7.85 -3.92
CA TYR A 80 4.06 8.60 -3.77
C TYR A 80 3.04 8.23 -4.83
N THR A 81 3.48 7.98 -6.07
CA THR A 81 2.61 7.51 -7.15
C THR A 81 2.01 6.14 -6.81
N TRP A 82 2.81 5.23 -6.27
CA TRP A 82 2.32 3.91 -5.83
C TRP A 82 1.35 4.03 -4.64
N ILE A 83 1.66 4.85 -3.64
CA ILE A 83 0.76 5.11 -2.51
C ILE A 83 -0.58 5.65 -3.03
N ALA A 84 -0.56 6.67 -3.88
CA ALA A 84 -1.76 7.27 -4.45
C ALA A 84 -2.59 6.25 -5.26
N ALA A 85 -1.94 5.45 -6.12
CA ALA A 85 -2.62 4.41 -6.90
C ALA A 85 -3.29 3.36 -5.99
N CYS A 86 -2.63 2.94 -4.91
CA CYS A 86 -3.19 2.00 -3.94
C CYS A 86 -4.37 2.60 -3.16
N ILE A 87 -4.29 3.87 -2.76
CA ILE A 87 -5.39 4.60 -2.12
C ILE A 87 -6.61 4.65 -3.05
N VAL A 88 -6.41 5.04 -4.32
CA VAL A 88 -7.50 5.10 -5.32
C VAL A 88 -8.12 3.72 -5.52
N ALA A 89 -7.31 2.68 -5.66
CA ALA A 89 -7.79 1.31 -5.80
C ALA A 89 -8.62 0.87 -4.59
N PHE A 90 -8.13 1.14 -3.38
CA PHE A 90 -8.84 0.81 -2.14
C PHE A 90 -10.17 1.55 -2.01
N LEU A 91 -10.19 2.86 -2.19
CA LEU A 91 -11.42 3.66 -2.10
C LEU A 91 -12.46 3.22 -3.13
N THR A 92 -12.01 2.87 -4.34
CA THR A 92 -12.84 2.34 -5.42
C THR A 92 -13.44 0.98 -5.03
N CYS A 93 -12.61 0.05 -4.54
CA CYS A 93 -13.03 -1.29 -4.13
C CYS A 93 -14.01 -1.27 -2.95
N SER A 94 -13.71 -0.44 -1.96
CA SER A 94 -14.46 -0.39 -0.73
C SER A 94 -15.78 0.39 -0.95
N GLY A 95 -15.75 1.52 -1.65
CA GLY A 95 -16.93 2.37 -1.86
C GLY A 95 -18.03 1.77 -2.76
N ARG A 96 -17.69 0.85 -3.67
CA ARG A 96 -18.63 0.32 -4.67
C ARG A 96 -19.55 -0.78 -4.13
N ARG A 97 -20.78 -0.80 -4.66
CA ARG A 97 -21.79 -1.85 -4.40
C ARG A 97 -21.78 -2.98 -5.42
N LEU A 98 -21.34 -2.70 -6.65
CA LEU A 98 -21.30 -3.65 -7.77
C LEU A 98 -19.86 -3.91 -8.19
N ILE A 99 -19.61 -5.09 -8.78
CA ILE A 99 -18.31 -5.44 -9.35
C ILE A 99 -18.07 -4.71 -10.66
N PHE A 100 -16.82 -4.40 -10.96
CA PHE A 100 -16.42 -3.88 -12.26
C PHE A 100 -16.22 -5.02 -13.28
N PRO A 101 -16.04 -4.68 -14.57
CA PRO A 101 -15.57 -5.65 -15.56
C PRO A 101 -14.30 -6.38 -15.07
N PRO A 102 -14.13 -7.66 -15.44
CA PRO A 102 -13.12 -8.54 -14.85
C PRO A 102 -11.69 -8.03 -15.00
N VAL A 103 -11.37 -7.32 -16.08
CA VAL A 103 -10.03 -6.75 -16.31
C VAL A 103 -9.72 -5.65 -15.29
N ILE A 104 -10.68 -4.76 -15.04
CA ILE A 104 -10.56 -3.69 -14.04
C ILE A 104 -10.49 -4.31 -12.64
N GLU A 105 -11.24 -5.37 -12.39
CA GLU A 105 -11.23 -6.07 -11.11
C GLU A 105 -9.88 -6.75 -10.81
N VAL A 106 -9.26 -7.38 -11.82
CA VAL A 106 -7.88 -7.89 -11.71
C VAL A 106 -6.92 -6.75 -11.40
N LEU A 107 -7.00 -5.64 -12.13
CA LEU A 107 -6.12 -4.49 -11.92
C LEU A 107 -6.24 -3.92 -10.50
N LEU A 108 -7.46 -3.76 -10.00
CA LEU A 108 -7.71 -3.26 -8.64
C LEU A 108 -7.16 -4.22 -7.58
N ASN A 109 -7.33 -5.54 -7.75
CA ASN A 109 -6.78 -6.53 -6.83
C ASN A 109 -5.24 -6.58 -6.87
N VAL A 110 -4.64 -6.41 -8.05
CA VAL A 110 -3.18 -6.27 -8.20
C VAL A 110 -2.68 -5.02 -7.47
N LEU A 111 -3.34 -3.88 -7.63
CA LEU A 111 -2.97 -2.65 -6.93
C LEU A 111 -3.10 -2.76 -5.40
N LEU A 112 -4.15 -3.42 -4.90
CA LEU A 112 -4.29 -3.72 -3.47
C LEU A 112 -3.14 -4.61 -2.97
N LEU A 113 -2.74 -5.62 -3.73
CA LEU A 113 -1.63 -6.51 -3.39
C LEU A 113 -0.29 -5.76 -3.38
N ILE A 114 -0.04 -4.91 -4.39
CA ILE A 114 1.11 -3.99 -4.40
C ILE A 114 1.08 -3.10 -3.15
N GLY A 115 -0.09 -2.58 -2.78
CA GLY A 115 -0.27 -1.78 -1.57
C GLY A 115 0.12 -2.53 -0.29
N ILE A 116 -0.22 -3.81 -0.17
CA ILE A 116 0.19 -4.66 0.97
C ILE A 116 1.71 -4.81 0.99
N ILE A 117 2.33 -5.13 -0.15
CA ILE A 117 3.79 -5.27 -0.26
C ILE A 117 4.48 -3.96 0.09
N LEU A 118 4.01 -2.85 -0.45
CA LEU A 118 4.55 -1.53 -0.19
C LEU A 118 4.45 -1.17 1.29
N ASN A 119 3.31 -1.46 1.92
CA ASN A 119 3.10 -1.24 3.35
C ASN A 119 4.08 -2.06 4.22
N ILE A 120 4.34 -3.32 3.85
CA ILE A 120 5.35 -4.16 4.51
C ILE A 120 6.76 -3.58 4.31
N LEU A 121 7.10 -3.15 3.09
CA LEU A 121 8.40 -2.55 2.80
C LEU A 121 8.63 -1.26 3.59
N ILE A 122 7.63 -0.38 3.66
CA ILE A 122 7.68 0.85 4.48
C ILE A 122 7.85 0.49 5.96
N ALA A 123 7.06 -0.46 6.48
CA ALA A 123 7.17 -0.89 7.87
C ALA A 123 8.53 -1.52 8.22
N CYS A 124 9.17 -2.19 7.26
CA CYS A 124 10.48 -2.82 7.44
C CYS A 124 11.65 -1.84 7.23
N HIS A 125 11.47 -0.83 6.37
CA HIS A 125 12.46 0.21 6.11
C HIS A 125 12.68 1.09 7.33
N GLU A 126 11.58 1.42 8.01
CA GLU A 126 11.57 2.11 9.29
C GLU A 126 12.12 1.22 10.39
N GLN A 127 13.00 1.77 11.23
CA GLN A 127 13.61 1.00 12.32
C GLN A 127 12.77 1.05 13.61
N GLU A 128 11.89 2.05 13.71
CA GLU A 128 11.07 2.30 14.89
C GLU A 128 9.82 1.40 14.94
N PHE A 129 9.71 0.60 16.00
CA PHE A 129 8.59 -0.33 16.23
C PHE A 129 7.21 0.34 16.20
N LEU A 130 7.15 1.63 16.57
CA LEU A 130 5.93 2.42 16.59
C LEU A 130 5.28 2.55 15.20
N TRP A 131 6.06 2.53 14.12
CA TRP A 131 5.51 2.64 12.76
C TRP A 131 4.90 1.35 12.24
N LEU A 132 5.22 0.20 12.87
CA LEU A 132 4.50 -1.04 12.62
C LEU A 132 3.02 -0.89 12.97
N TRP A 133 2.70 -0.15 14.04
CA TRP A 133 1.32 0.13 14.46
C TRP A 133 0.56 1.03 13.50
N GLY A 134 1.25 1.88 12.75
CA GLY A 134 0.65 2.69 11.70
C GLY A 134 0.44 1.93 10.40
N ASN A 135 1.40 1.10 9.99
CA ASN A 135 1.35 0.39 8.73
C ASN A 135 0.41 -0.82 8.76
N LEU A 136 0.48 -1.65 9.82
CA LEU A 136 -0.34 -2.86 9.98
C LEU A 136 -1.83 -2.66 9.66
N PRO A 137 -2.55 -1.68 10.26
CA PRO A 137 -3.98 -1.52 10.01
C PRO A 137 -4.31 -1.19 8.55
N ILE A 138 -3.44 -0.46 7.82
CA ILE A 138 -3.63 -0.20 6.39
C ILE A 138 -3.53 -1.52 5.61
N GLY A 139 -2.51 -2.34 5.90
CA GLY A 139 -2.38 -3.67 5.32
C GLY A 139 -3.60 -4.56 5.58
N LEU A 140 -4.13 -4.54 6.81
CA LEU A 140 -5.35 -5.28 7.18
C LEU A 140 -6.58 -4.78 6.38
N LEU A 141 -6.73 -3.47 6.20
CA LEU A 141 -7.82 -2.92 5.38
C LEU A 141 -7.71 -3.37 3.92
N PHE A 142 -6.50 -3.41 3.35
CA PHE A 142 -6.30 -3.92 1.99
C PHE A 142 -6.64 -5.41 1.87
N ILE A 143 -6.30 -6.21 2.88
CA ILE A 143 -6.70 -7.64 2.94
C ILE A 143 -8.22 -7.77 3.00
N ILE A 144 -8.90 -6.96 3.82
CA ILE A 144 -10.38 -6.96 3.87
C ILE A 144 -10.96 -6.60 2.51
N ALA A 145 -10.45 -5.57 1.84
CA ALA A 145 -10.91 -5.18 0.51
C ALA A 145 -10.75 -6.33 -0.50
N LEU A 146 -9.62 -7.05 -0.48
CA LEU A 146 -9.42 -8.25 -1.31
C LEU A 146 -10.44 -9.36 -1.00
N MET A 147 -10.70 -9.63 0.27
CA MET A 147 -11.67 -10.65 0.70
C MET A 147 -13.11 -10.26 0.31
N GLU A 148 -13.49 -8.99 0.49
CA GLU A 148 -14.80 -8.48 0.08
C GLU A 148 -14.98 -8.55 -1.44
N ASN A 149 -13.94 -8.22 -2.20
CA ASN A 149 -13.94 -8.34 -3.66
C ASN A 149 -14.18 -9.79 -4.07
N GLN A 150 -13.48 -10.75 -3.45
CA GLN A 150 -13.68 -12.17 -3.75
C GLN A 150 -15.10 -12.64 -3.40
N LYS A 151 -15.64 -12.19 -2.27
CA LYS A 151 -17.03 -12.51 -1.89
C LYS A 151 -18.04 -11.96 -2.90
N LYS A 152 -17.87 -10.71 -3.35
CA LYS A 152 -18.73 -10.09 -4.38
C LYS A 152 -18.62 -10.83 -5.72
N LEU A 153 -17.42 -11.26 -6.09
CA LEU A 153 -17.16 -12.02 -7.31
C LEU A 153 -17.85 -13.40 -7.30
N ILE A 154 -17.75 -14.15 -6.19
CA ILE A 154 -18.39 -15.47 -6.05
C ILE A 154 -19.91 -15.34 -6.16
N LEU A 155 -20.50 -14.33 -5.51
CA LEU A 155 -21.94 -14.05 -5.61
C LEU A 155 -22.34 -13.73 -7.05
N HIS A 156 -21.59 -12.85 -7.73
CA HIS A 156 -21.89 -12.47 -9.10
C HIS A 156 -21.78 -13.64 -10.09
N THR A 157 -20.75 -14.47 -9.92
CA THR A 157 -20.53 -15.65 -10.78
C THR A 157 -21.66 -16.66 -10.60
N ARG A 158 -22.20 -16.80 -9.38
CA ARG A 158 -23.35 -17.68 -9.09
C ARG A 158 -24.64 -17.18 -9.73
N GLU A 159 -24.87 -15.86 -9.76
CA GLU A 159 -26.10 -15.27 -10.29
C GLU A 159 -26.12 -15.14 -11.82
N LYS A 160 -25.01 -14.70 -12.42
CA LYS A 160 -24.96 -14.34 -13.84
C LYS A 160 -24.12 -15.28 -14.71
N GLY A 161 -23.41 -16.25 -14.11
CA GLY A 161 -22.47 -17.11 -14.81
C GLY A 161 -21.26 -16.36 -15.38
N LEU A 162 -20.36 -17.09 -16.01
CA LEU A 162 -19.17 -16.53 -16.67
C LEU A 162 -19.57 -16.02 -18.06
N SER A 163 -19.64 -14.70 -18.24
CA SER A 163 -19.82 -14.06 -19.55
C SER A 163 -18.59 -13.20 -19.88
N GLY A 164 -17.95 -13.50 -21.00
CA GLY A 164 -16.76 -12.81 -21.48
C GLY A 164 -16.65 -12.91 -22.99
N ASP A 165 -16.89 -11.79 -23.66
CA ASP A 165 -16.95 -11.70 -25.12
C ASP A 165 -15.56 -11.71 -25.76
N THR A 166 -14.52 -11.37 -25.00
CA THR A 166 -13.13 -11.26 -25.47
C THR A 166 -12.20 -12.23 -24.76
N PHE A 167 -11.09 -12.60 -25.39
CA PHE A 167 -10.07 -13.47 -24.79
C PHE A 167 -9.51 -12.91 -23.46
N LEU A 168 -9.29 -11.59 -23.40
CA LEU A 168 -8.77 -10.93 -22.21
C LEU A 168 -9.77 -11.00 -21.04
N THR A 169 -11.05 -10.68 -21.30
CA THR A 169 -12.10 -10.74 -20.28
C THR A 169 -12.32 -12.18 -19.79
N ARG A 170 -12.29 -13.17 -20.69
CA ARG A 170 -12.39 -14.59 -20.34
C ARG A 170 -11.23 -15.05 -19.47
N THR A 171 -10.01 -14.64 -19.79
CA THR A 171 -8.81 -14.97 -19.00
C THR A 171 -8.85 -14.30 -17.62
N ALA A 172 -9.22 -13.02 -17.55
CA ALA A 172 -9.39 -12.30 -16.30
C ALA A 172 -10.44 -12.97 -15.40
N TRP A 173 -11.58 -13.38 -15.96
CA TRP A 173 -12.58 -14.16 -15.25
C TRP A 173 -12.04 -15.47 -14.69
N LYS A 174 -11.28 -16.23 -15.49
CA LYS A 174 -10.64 -17.45 -15.01
C LYS A 174 -9.75 -17.17 -13.82
N VAL A 175 -8.85 -16.19 -13.90
CA VAL A 175 -7.94 -15.80 -12.80
C VAL A 175 -8.70 -15.45 -11.53
N LEU A 176 -9.75 -14.63 -11.65
CA LEU A 176 -10.56 -14.20 -10.51
C LEU A 176 -11.35 -15.37 -9.87
N SER A 177 -11.78 -16.34 -10.67
CA SER A 177 -12.57 -17.50 -10.21
C SER A 177 -11.75 -18.62 -9.55
N LEU A 178 -10.42 -18.52 -9.53
CA LEU A 178 -9.56 -19.51 -8.89
C LEU A 178 -9.74 -19.52 -7.36
N SER A 179 -9.32 -20.63 -6.73
CA SER A 179 -9.19 -20.65 -5.28
C SER A 179 -8.09 -19.67 -4.83
N LEU A 180 -8.23 -19.12 -3.63
CA LEU A 180 -7.32 -18.12 -3.08
C LEU A 180 -5.84 -18.53 -3.16
N ILE A 181 -5.54 -19.82 -2.96
CA ILE A 181 -4.18 -20.38 -2.99
C ILE A 181 -3.52 -20.17 -4.36
N PHE A 182 -4.25 -20.29 -5.46
CA PHE A 182 -3.72 -20.07 -6.81
C PHE A 182 -3.92 -18.64 -7.31
N GLN A 183 -4.99 -17.99 -6.86
CA GLN A 183 -5.32 -16.62 -7.23
C GLN A 183 -4.22 -15.65 -6.78
N PHE A 184 -3.78 -15.71 -5.51
CA PHE A 184 -2.79 -14.76 -5.00
C PHE A 184 -1.43 -14.83 -5.69
N PRO A 185 -0.81 -16.02 -5.92
CA PRO A 185 0.42 -16.11 -6.70
C PRO A 185 0.29 -15.57 -8.13
N ILE A 186 -0.85 -15.81 -8.80
CA ILE A 186 -1.06 -15.29 -10.15
C ILE A 186 -1.22 -13.76 -10.13
N LEU A 187 -1.99 -13.22 -9.18
CA LEU A 187 -2.09 -11.76 -9.00
C LEU A 187 -0.73 -11.15 -8.65
N LEU A 188 0.08 -11.82 -7.84
CA LEU A 188 1.44 -11.40 -7.51
C LEU A 188 2.33 -11.35 -8.75
N LEU A 189 2.24 -12.36 -9.62
CA LEU A 189 2.96 -12.37 -10.90
C LEU A 189 2.50 -11.21 -11.80
N LEU A 190 1.19 -10.90 -11.80
CA LEU A 190 0.62 -9.76 -12.52
C LEU A 190 1.01 -8.39 -11.95
N CYS A 191 1.58 -8.32 -10.74
CA CYS A 191 2.19 -7.08 -10.26
C CYS A 191 3.34 -6.63 -11.18
N LEU A 192 4.13 -7.57 -11.74
CA LEU A 192 5.28 -7.23 -12.60
C LEU A 192 4.89 -6.39 -13.84
N PRO A 193 3.93 -6.80 -14.70
CA PRO A 193 3.53 -5.97 -15.83
C PRO A 193 2.91 -4.64 -15.41
N VAL A 194 2.16 -4.60 -14.30
CA VAL A 194 1.61 -3.32 -13.77
C VAL A 194 2.74 -2.39 -13.33
N ILE A 195 3.75 -2.92 -12.64
CA ILE A 195 4.95 -2.17 -12.25
C ILE A 195 5.68 -1.66 -13.50
N MET A 196 5.88 -2.50 -14.53
CA MET A 196 6.52 -2.07 -15.77
C MET A 196 5.77 -0.94 -16.46
N VAL A 197 4.44 -1.00 -16.53
CA VAL A 197 3.62 0.06 -17.14
C VAL A 197 3.74 1.37 -16.37
N VAL A 198 3.60 1.34 -15.04
CA VAL A 198 3.70 2.54 -14.20
C VAL A 198 5.12 3.13 -14.25
N THR A 199 6.16 2.29 -14.18
CA THR A 199 7.55 2.72 -14.34
C THR A 199 7.79 3.32 -15.72
N SER A 200 7.21 2.76 -16.78
CA SER A 200 7.31 3.32 -18.14
C SER A 200 6.69 4.72 -18.24
N ILE A 201 5.56 4.94 -17.56
CA ILE A 201 4.94 6.27 -17.47
C ILE A 201 5.84 7.22 -16.67
N LEU A 202 6.37 6.78 -15.53
CA LEU A 202 7.23 7.60 -14.69
C LEU A 202 8.58 7.95 -15.34
N LEU A 203 9.09 7.11 -16.25
CA LEU A 203 10.25 7.42 -17.08
C LEU A 203 10.03 8.67 -17.93
N LEU A 204 8.80 8.91 -18.42
CA LEU A 204 8.45 10.12 -19.16
C LEU A 204 8.54 11.39 -18.28
N PHE A 205 8.46 11.23 -16.95
CA PHE A 205 8.66 12.29 -15.96
C PHE A 205 10.09 12.32 -15.39
N GLY A 206 11.03 11.63 -16.03
CA GLY A 206 12.45 11.64 -15.64
C GLY A 206 12.82 10.74 -14.47
N GLN A 207 11.92 9.85 -14.01
CA GLN A 207 12.27 8.84 -13.00
C GLN A 207 13.14 7.75 -13.62
N LYS A 208 14.04 7.16 -12.83
CA LYS A 208 14.87 6.02 -13.26
C LYS A 208 14.05 4.71 -13.22
N PRO A 209 14.37 3.69 -14.04
CA PRO A 209 13.61 2.44 -14.07
C PRO A 209 13.67 1.66 -12.75
N ASP A 210 14.72 1.86 -11.96
CA ASP A 210 14.94 1.29 -10.63
C ASP A 210 14.62 2.27 -9.48
N ALA A 211 13.94 3.40 -9.79
CA ALA A 211 13.61 4.43 -8.80
C ALA A 211 12.79 3.90 -7.62
N ALA A 212 11.92 2.90 -7.82
CA ALA A 212 11.16 2.29 -6.74
C ALA A 212 12.06 1.66 -5.67
N VAL A 213 13.17 1.02 -6.07
CA VAL A 213 14.14 0.42 -5.13
C VAL A 213 15.03 1.52 -4.55
N ARG A 214 15.55 2.41 -5.40
CA ARG A 214 16.43 3.51 -4.97
C ARG A 214 15.78 4.48 -4.01
N ALA A 215 14.45 4.63 -4.07
CA ALA A 215 13.71 5.43 -3.10
C ALA A 215 13.94 4.95 -1.66
N PHE A 216 14.14 3.65 -1.45
CA PHE A 216 14.49 3.09 -0.13
C PHE A 216 16.01 3.03 0.07
N THR A 217 16.78 2.61 -0.93
CA THR A 217 18.21 2.33 -0.73
C THR A 217 19.12 3.55 -0.75
N ASP A 218 18.78 4.58 -1.54
CA ASP A 218 19.55 5.82 -1.66
C ASP A 218 19.12 6.79 -0.55
N THR A 219 19.10 6.31 0.70
CA THR A 219 18.76 7.07 1.92
C THR A 219 19.89 6.92 2.95
N TYR A 220 19.77 7.57 4.11
CA TYR A 220 20.65 7.38 5.26
C TYR A 220 19.83 6.98 6.49
N LYS A 221 20.44 6.23 7.41
CA LYS A 221 19.94 5.83 8.74
C LYS A 221 18.72 4.90 8.76
N HIS A 222 18.32 4.35 7.61
CA HIS A 222 17.20 3.41 7.49
C HIS A 222 17.66 1.99 7.25
N ARG A 223 16.79 0.99 7.50
CA ARG A 223 17.21 -0.41 7.39
C ARG A 223 17.67 -0.81 5.99
N PHE A 224 17.04 -0.30 4.93
CA PHE A 224 17.45 -0.60 3.55
C PHE A 224 18.49 0.37 2.99
N SER A 225 18.97 1.33 3.79
CA SER A 225 19.98 2.30 3.37
C SER A 225 21.27 1.62 2.89
N GLN A 226 21.77 2.06 1.75
CA GLN A 226 23.10 1.69 1.25
C GLN A 226 24.16 2.76 1.58
N LEU A 227 23.78 3.97 1.99
CA LEU A 227 24.71 5.09 2.17
C LEU A 227 25.24 5.23 3.60
N ASP A 228 24.75 4.43 4.55
CA ASP A 228 25.13 4.52 5.97
C ASP A 228 26.63 4.38 6.24
N HIS A 229 27.32 3.57 5.43
CA HIS A 229 28.75 3.39 5.55
C HIS A 229 29.54 4.66 5.18
N LEU A 230 29.04 5.50 4.28
CA LEU A 230 29.67 6.78 3.91
C LEU A 230 29.55 7.80 5.05
N CYS A 231 28.39 7.84 5.70
CA CYS A 231 28.15 8.68 6.88
C CYS A 231 29.10 8.28 8.03
N ARG A 232 29.28 6.96 8.26
CA ARG A 232 30.25 6.46 9.26
C ARG A 232 31.69 6.85 8.95
N LYS A 233 32.12 6.76 7.69
CA LYS A 233 33.48 7.18 7.27
C LYS A 233 33.71 8.67 7.48
N ALA A 234 32.77 9.51 7.04
CA ALA A 234 32.86 10.96 7.22
C ALA A 234 32.98 11.33 8.70
N ILE A 235 32.13 10.76 9.57
CA ILE A 235 32.19 11.04 11.01
C ILE A 235 33.53 10.60 11.62
N ALA A 236 34.07 9.46 11.19
CA ALA A 236 35.36 8.96 11.69
C ALA A 236 36.54 9.86 11.28
N GLU A 237 36.49 10.46 10.09
CA GLU A 237 37.52 11.39 9.59
C GLU A 237 37.53 12.74 10.33
N PHE A 238 36.38 13.15 10.88
CA PHE A 238 36.23 14.38 11.67
C PHE A 238 36.38 14.19 13.20
N ARG A 239 36.66 12.97 13.67
CA ARG A 239 36.90 12.69 15.10
C ARG A 239 38.42 12.65 15.34
N PRO A 240 39.01 13.65 16.04
CA PRO A 240 40.46 13.71 16.28
C PRO A 240 40.97 12.54 17.13
#